data_AF-A0A2P6TU12-F1
#
_entry.id   AF-A0A2P6TU12-F1
#
_cell.length_a   1.000
_cell.length_b   1.000
_cell.length_c   1.000
_cell.angle_alpha   90.00
_cell.angle_beta   90.00
_cell.angle_gamma   90.00
#
_symmetry.space_group_name_H-M   'P 1'
#
loop_
_entity.id
_entity.type
_entity.pdbx_description
1 polymer ?
#
loop_
_entity_poly.entity_id
_entity_poly.type
_entity_poly.pdbx_seq_one_letter_code
_entity_poly.pdbx_strand_id
1 'polypeptide(L)'
;MLRATARLAPRLLPRAEAALGTRGMSMAGMKGYDDREAAEEMLFFKKEDEKLLRKLLSKVRSQAAQSDPHAAAGAYEAEKSQLKAIVGKYNISDADLKALIEWKHEIHH
;
A
#
# COMPACT_ATOMS: atom_id res chain seq x y z
N MET A 1 -62.65 3.88 -3.77
CA MET A 1 -62.88 5.30 -3.42
C MET A 1 -61.64 5.83 -2.72
N LEU A 2 -60.96 6.80 -3.33
CA LEU A 2 -59.79 7.49 -2.79
C LEU A 2 -60.23 8.51 -1.72
N ARG A 3 -59.58 8.51 -0.55
CA ARG A 3 -59.62 9.63 0.39
C ARG A 3 -58.20 9.92 0.86
N ALA A 4 -57.59 10.92 0.24
CA ALA A 4 -56.40 11.60 0.72
C ALA A 4 -56.84 12.73 1.66
N THR A 5 -56.35 12.73 2.90
CA THR A 5 -56.52 13.84 3.84
C THR A 5 -55.16 14.48 4.10
N ALA A 6 -55.17 15.81 3.95
CA ALA A 6 -54.03 16.68 3.82
C ALA A 6 -53.40 17.11 5.16
N ARG A 7 -52.11 17.48 5.07
CA ARG A 7 -51.37 18.56 5.75
C ARG A 7 -51.45 18.64 7.28
N LEU A 8 -50.27 18.67 7.92
CA LEU A 8 -49.77 19.83 8.68
C LEU A 8 -48.33 19.53 9.15
N ALA A 9 -47.36 20.24 8.58
CA ALA A 9 -46.02 20.40 9.16
C ALA A 9 -46.01 21.68 9.99
N PRO A 10 -45.30 21.69 11.14
CA PRO A 10 -44.77 22.95 11.63
C PRO A 10 -43.31 22.85 12.09
N ARG A 11 -42.55 23.83 11.58
CA ARG A 11 -41.57 24.67 12.29
C ARG A 11 -40.14 24.13 12.39
N LEU A 12 -39.40 24.52 11.34
CA LEU A 12 -37.99 24.92 11.40
C LEU A 12 -37.71 25.72 12.68
N LEU A 13 -36.86 25.18 13.55
CA LEU A 13 -36.25 25.96 14.63
C LEU A 13 -35.09 26.78 14.05
N PRO A 14 -34.90 28.02 14.53
CA PRO A 14 -33.82 28.87 14.07
C PRO A 14 -32.48 28.26 14.43
N ARG A 15 -31.68 28.09 13.38
CA ARG A 15 -30.24 27.91 13.35
C ARG A 15 -29.58 28.77 14.44
N ALA A 16 -29.05 28.11 15.48
CA ALA A 16 -28.15 28.73 16.44
C ALA A 16 -26.80 28.97 15.75
N GLU A 17 -26.73 30.03 14.95
CA GLU A 17 -25.46 30.62 14.53
C GLU A 17 -24.82 31.35 15.72
N ALA A 18 -23.49 31.21 15.80
CA ALA A 18 -22.58 32.06 16.57
C ALA A 18 -22.58 31.91 18.10
N ALA A 19 -22.13 30.75 18.59
CA ALA A 19 -21.16 30.75 19.69
C ALA A 19 -19.75 30.80 19.09
N LEU A 20 -19.37 32.01 18.69
CA LEU A 20 -17.99 32.45 18.47
C LEU A 20 -17.19 32.24 19.77
N GLY A 21 -16.72 31.01 19.97
CA GLY A 21 -15.70 30.64 20.94
C GLY A 21 -14.36 30.53 20.23
N THR A 22 -13.80 31.66 19.84
CA THR A 22 -12.42 31.83 19.35
C THR A 22 -11.42 31.39 20.43
N ARG A 23 -11.17 30.09 20.54
CA ARG A 23 -10.04 29.51 21.30
C ARG A 23 -9.46 28.27 20.60
N GLY A 24 -9.25 28.38 19.29
CA GLY A 24 -8.50 27.39 18.49
C GLY A 24 -7.15 27.91 17.97
N MET A 25 -6.68 29.08 18.41
CA MET A 25 -5.45 29.70 17.92
C MET A 25 -4.36 29.62 18.99
N SER A 26 -3.88 28.43 19.32
CA SER A 26 -2.69 28.29 20.18
C SER A 26 -1.73 27.17 19.78
N MET A 27 -1.72 26.75 18.51
CA MET A 27 -0.61 25.97 17.93
C MET A 27 -0.19 26.46 16.52
N ALA A 28 -0.84 27.49 15.97
CA ALA A 28 -0.50 28.09 14.67
C ALA A 28 0.76 28.99 14.71
N GLY A 29 1.73 28.66 15.57
CA GLY A 29 2.92 29.48 15.86
C GLY A 29 4.25 28.89 15.37
N MET A 30 4.27 27.65 14.89
CA MET A 30 5.49 26.97 14.42
C MET A 30 5.30 26.38 13.02
N LYS A 31 4.79 27.18 12.08
CA LYS A 31 4.53 26.79 10.68
C LYS A 31 5.71 26.06 10.01
N GLY A 32 6.95 26.43 10.32
CA GLY A 32 8.15 25.77 9.78
C GLY A 32 8.53 24.44 10.45
N TYR A 33 8.02 24.14 11.64
CA TYR A 33 8.19 22.83 12.28
C TYR A 33 7.07 21.89 11.87
N ASP A 34 5.86 22.38 11.67
CA ASP A 34 4.70 21.60 11.19
C ASP A 34 4.97 21.04 9.77
N ASP A 35 5.45 21.88 8.84
CA ASP A 35 5.81 21.43 7.48
C ASP A 35 6.98 20.43 7.49
N ARG A 36 7.93 20.57 8.42
CA ARG A 36 9.08 19.68 8.55
C ARG A 36 8.68 18.35 9.16
N GLU A 37 7.89 18.36 10.22
CA GLU A 37 7.34 17.18 10.88
C GLU A 37 6.47 16.40 9.89
N ALA A 38 5.56 17.06 9.17
CA ALA A 38 4.75 16.44 8.12
C ALA A 38 5.61 15.80 7.00
N ALA A 39 6.71 16.46 6.59
CA ALA A 39 7.63 15.89 5.61
C ALA A 39 8.38 14.67 6.14
N GLU A 40 8.84 14.71 7.40
CA GLU A 40 9.52 13.59 8.05
C GLU A 40 8.57 12.40 8.26
N GLU A 41 7.33 12.65 8.67
CA GLU A 41 6.27 11.64 8.77
C GLU A 41 5.95 11.01 7.42
N MET A 42 5.79 11.82 6.37
CA MET A 42 5.53 11.32 5.02
C MET A 42 6.66 10.40 4.53
N LEU A 43 7.92 10.78 4.79
CA LEU A 43 9.07 9.95 4.43
C LEU A 43 9.10 8.65 5.23
N PHE A 44 8.73 8.70 6.50
CA PHE A 44 8.62 7.51 7.35
C PHE A 44 7.52 6.57 6.85
N PHE A 45 6.30 7.07 6.70
CA PHE A 45 5.17 6.27 6.22
C PHE A 45 5.41 5.73 4.82
N LYS A 46 6.02 6.50 3.92
CA LYS A 46 6.39 5.99 2.59
C LYS A 46 7.31 4.79 2.67
N LYS A 47 8.29 4.79 3.57
CA LYS A 47 9.20 3.65 3.78
C LYS A 47 8.49 2.46 4.40
N GLU A 48 7.60 2.70 5.37
CA GLU A 48 6.83 1.62 6.01
C GLU A 48 5.80 1.02 5.05
N ASP A 49 5.13 1.84 4.25
CA ASP A 49 4.21 1.40 3.19
C ASP A 49 4.96 0.59 2.14
N GLU A 50 6.17 1.00 1.74
CA GLU A 50 7.00 0.19 0.85
C GLU A 50 7.29 -1.19 1.44
N LYS A 51 7.68 -1.26 2.72
CA LYS A 51 7.89 -2.55 3.41
C LYS A 51 6.61 -3.38 3.49
N LEU A 52 5.46 -2.76 3.77
CA LEU A 52 4.17 -3.45 3.82
C LEU A 52 3.76 -3.98 2.46
N LEU A 53 3.91 -3.18 1.41
CA LEU A 53 3.62 -3.57 0.03
C LEU A 53 4.54 -4.71 -0.43
N ARG A 54 5.83 -4.68 -0.07
CA ARG A 54 6.76 -5.79 -0.33
C ARG A 54 6.29 -7.10 0.33
N LYS A 55 5.88 -7.03 1.60
CA LYS A 55 5.31 -8.19 2.31
C LYS A 55 4.01 -8.67 1.68
N LEU A 56 3.15 -7.77 1.24
CA LEU A 56 1.90 -8.11 0.57
C LEU A 56 2.16 -8.83 -0.76
N LEU A 57 3.07 -8.30 -1.59
CA LEU A 57 3.45 -8.92 -2.85
C LEU A 57 4.04 -10.32 -2.65
N SER A 58 4.84 -10.52 -1.60
CA SER A 58 5.34 -11.85 -1.22
C SER A 58 4.20 -12.83 -0.93
N LYS A 59 3.20 -12.41 -0.14
CA LYS A 59 2.01 -13.23 0.16
C LYS A 59 1.16 -13.50 -1.08
N VAL A 60 0.95 -12.51 -1.94
CA VAL A 60 0.20 -12.69 -3.18
C VAL A 60 0.92 -13.67 -4.10
N ARG A 61 2.26 -13.59 -4.20
CA ARG A 61 3.06 -14.54 -4.96
C ARG A 61 2.94 -15.96 -4.41
N SER A 62 3.02 -16.16 -3.10
CA SER A 62 2.87 -17.49 -2.50
C SER A 62 1.47 -18.06 -2.69
N GLN A 63 0.43 -17.23 -2.59
CA GLN A 63 -0.95 -17.62 -2.90
C GLN A 63 -1.14 -17.96 -4.38
N ALA A 64 -0.59 -17.16 -5.29
CA ALA A 64 -0.65 -17.43 -6.73
C ALA A 64 0.06 -18.74 -7.09
N ALA A 65 1.21 -19.03 -6.48
CA ALA A 65 1.92 -20.29 -6.68
C ALA A 65 1.15 -21.52 -6.18
N GLN A 66 0.34 -21.36 -5.12
CA GLN A 66 -0.55 -22.41 -4.63
C GLN A 66 -1.78 -22.60 -5.53
N SER A 67 -2.31 -21.51 -6.09
CA SER A 67 -3.51 -21.53 -6.93
C SER A 67 -3.24 -22.00 -8.37
N ASP A 68 -2.06 -21.68 -8.93
CA ASP A 68 -1.64 -22.08 -10.27
C ASP A 68 -0.16 -22.49 -10.28
N PRO A 69 0.13 -23.78 -10.06
CA PRO A 69 1.50 -24.28 -10.06
C PRO A 69 2.16 -24.27 -11.45
N HIS A 70 1.37 -24.27 -12.53
CA HIS A 70 1.92 -24.27 -13.89
C HIS A 70 2.44 -22.88 -14.27
N ALA A 71 1.68 -21.82 -13.96
CA ALA A 71 2.15 -20.45 -14.12
C ALA A 71 3.38 -20.15 -13.25
N ALA A 72 3.43 -20.71 -12.03
CA ALA A 72 4.58 -20.56 -11.15
C ALA A 72 5.86 -21.20 -11.72
N ALA A 73 5.75 -22.39 -12.32
CA ALA A 73 6.86 -23.05 -13.00
C ALA A 73 7.36 -22.23 -14.20
N GLY A 74 6.44 -21.70 -15.01
CA GLY A 74 6.79 -20.84 -16.15
C GLY A 74 7.51 -19.55 -15.74
N ALA A 75 7.10 -18.92 -14.64
CA ALA A 75 7.78 -17.75 -14.10
C ALA A 75 9.21 -18.08 -13.62
N TYR A 76 9.40 -19.24 -12.98
CA TYR A 76 10.72 -19.71 -12.55
C TYR A 76 11.64 -19.99 -13.75
N GLU A 77 11.14 -20.63 -14.80
CA GLU A 77 11.91 -20.88 -16.03
C GLU A 77 12.30 -19.59 -16.76
N ALA A 78 11.39 -18.61 -16.79
CA ALA A 78 11.68 -17.28 -17.32
C ALA A 78 12.82 -16.61 -16.53
N GLU A 79 12.76 -16.61 -15.19
CA GLU A 79 13.83 -16.07 -14.34
C GLU A 79 15.16 -16.82 -14.55
N LYS A 80 15.11 -18.15 -14.64
CA LYS A 80 16.29 -18.99 -14.90
C LYS A 80 16.92 -18.66 -16.27
N SER A 81 16.11 -18.42 -17.31
CA SER A 81 16.60 -18.05 -18.63
C SER A 81 17.31 -16.69 -18.64
N GLN A 82 16.76 -15.70 -17.92
CA GLN A 82 17.36 -14.38 -17.78
C GLN A 82 18.69 -14.45 -17.01
N LEU A 83 18.74 -15.25 -15.95
CA LEU A 83 19.97 -15.44 -15.19
C LEU A 83 21.04 -16.16 -16.02
N LYS A 84 20.64 -17.18 -16.80
CA LYS A 84 21.54 -17.86 -17.75
C LYS A 84 22.07 -16.92 -18.83
N ALA A 85 21.31 -15.92 -19.28
CA ALA A 85 21.81 -14.95 -20.27
C ALA A 85 22.98 -14.11 -19.74
N ILE A 86 23.01 -13.82 -18.43
CA ILE A 86 24.08 -13.05 -17.78
C ILE A 86 25.23 -13.96 -17.38
N VAL A 87 24.90 -15.08 -16.74
CA VAL A 87 25.82 -15.93 -16.00
C VAL A 87 26.33 -17.13 -16.81
N GLY A 88 25.71 -17.42 -17.95
CA GLY A 88 26.03 -18.57 -18.80
C GLY A 88 27.47 -18.60 -19.33
N LYS A 89 28.17 -17.47 -19.29
CA LYS A 89 29.60 -17.38 -19.66
C LYS A 89 30.53 -18.01 -18.63
N TYR A 90 30.07 -18.21 -17.39
CA TYR A 90 30.91 -18.60 -16.25
C TYR A 90 30.79 -20.07 -15.84
N ASN A 91 30.11 -20.92 -16.63
CA ASN A 91 29.90 -22.35 -16.34
C ASN A 91 29.46 -22.63 -14.89
N ILE A 92 28.44 -21.91 -14.43
CA ILE A 92 27.89 -22.05 -13.08
C ILE A 92 27.00 -23.29 -12.99
N SER A 93 27.03 -23.99 -11.85
CA SER A 93 26.20 -25.16 -11.60
C SER A 93 24.71 -24.80 -11.51
N ASP A 94 23.82 -25.73 -11.85
CA ASP A 94 22.37 -25.50 -11.70
C ASP A 94 21.96 -25.31 -10.24
N ALA A 95 22.74 -25.84 -9.28
CA ALA A 95 22.52 -25.64 -7.85
C ALA A 95 22.79 -24.19 -7.43
N ASP A 96 23.88 -23.60 -7.92
CA ASP A 96 24.24 -22.21 -7.64
C ASP A 96 23.26 -21.24 -8.33
N LEU A 97 22.80 -21.57 -9.55
CA LEU A 97 21.74 -20.79 -10.21
C LEU A 97 20.46 -20.77 -9.39
N LYS A 98 20.09 -21.92 -8.80
CA LYS A 98 18.93 -21.99 -7.91
C LYS A 98 19.13 -21.15 -6.65
N ALA A 99 20.29 -21.27 -6.00
CA ALA A 99 20.64 -20.48 -4.82
C ALA A 99 20.61 -18.96 -5.09
N LEU A 100 21.05 -18.53 -6.29
CA LEU A 100 20.98 -17.13 -6.71
C LEU A 100 19.55 -16.63 -6.92
N ILE A 101 18.68 -17.46 -7.49
CA ILE A 101 17.25 -17.13 -7.64
C ILE A 101 16.58 -17.02 -6.27
N GLU A 102 16.86 -17.97 -5.38
CA GLU A 102 16.35 -17.95 -3.99
C GLU A 102 16.87 -16.72 -3.24
N TRP A 103 18.16 -16.41 -3.33
CA TRP A 103 18.76 -15.20 -2.75
C TRP A 103 18.12 -13.90 -3.25
N LYS A 104 17.86 -13.80 -4.56
CA LYS A 104 17.13 -12.66 -5.15
C LYS A 104 15.74 -12.53 -4.55
N HIS A 105 15.05 -13.64 -4.32
CA HIS A 105 13.72 -13.62 -3.70
C HIS A 105 13.83 -13.22 -2.23
N GLU A 106 14.80 -13.74 -1.47
CA GLU A 106 15.06 -13.38 -0.06
C GLU A 106 15.42 -11.90 0.15
N ILE A 107 16.26 -11.30 -0.70
CA ILE A 107 16.62 -9.87 -0.59
C ILE A 107 15.43 -8.94 -0.86
N HIS A 108 14.47 -9.40 -1.64
CA HIS A 108 13.26 -8.63 -1.95
C HIS A 108 12.09 -8.94 -1.00
N HIS A 109 12.32 -9.74 0.05
CA HIS A 109 11.40 -10.00 1.16
C HIS A 109 11.72 -9.14 2.40
#